data_AF-T0TB57-F1
#
_entry.id   AF-T0TB57-F1
#
_cell.length_a   1.000
_cell.length_b   1.000
_cell.length_c   1.000
_cell.angle_alpha   90.00
_cell.angle_beta   90.00
_cell.angle_gamma   90.00
#
_symmetry.space_group_name_H-M   'P 1'
#
loop_
_entity.id
_entity.type
_entity.pdbx_description
1 polymer ?
#
loop_
_entity_poly.entity_id
_entity_poly.type
_entity_poly.pdbx_seq_one_letter_code
_entity_poly.pdbx_strand_id
1 'polypeptide(L)'
;MSLESKTWKRIGLGAVTLLSTAVLAACGGKSSSTSSSDEINWYTPTEISTLDVSKVTDTYSSIAIGNSGSNLLRRNEDGELKPDLAEKVEVSEDGLTYTATLRDGLKWSDGSDLTADDFVYTWQRIVDPATASEYAYLASDAHVLNAAEVISGTKSVDELGVKADGNKVIFTLSSPSPQFMSLLSFANFVPQNKSFCGKSR
;
A
#
# COMPACT_ATOMS: atom_id res chain seq x y z
N MET A 1 -44.87 -75.83 -47.14
CA MET A 1 -44.10 -75.24 -48.26
C MET A 1 -43.83 -73.78 -47.89
N SER A 2 -42.61 -73.28 -48.14
CA SER A 2 -42.13 -71.90 -47.83
C SER A 2 -42.93 -70.82 -48.63
N LEU A 3 -42.97 -69.50 -48.40
CA LEU A 3 -42.19 -68.47 -47.67
C LEU A 3 -43.17 -67.50 -46.93
N GLU A 4 -42.85 -66.35 -46.31
CA GLU A 4 -41.59 -65.65 -45.94
C GLU A 4 -41.75 -65.13 -44.48
N SER A 5 -41.39 -63.87 -44.20
CA SER A 5 -41.61 -63.08 -42.98
C SER A 5 -41.67 -61.60 -43.37
N LYS A 6 -42.23 -60.69 -42.54
CA LYS A 6 -41.60 -59.38 -42.22
C LYS A 6 -42.39 -58.43 -41.31
N THR A 7 -41.65 -57.91 -40.33
CA THR A 7 -41.70 -56.54 -39.76
C THR A 7 -42.96 -56.03 -39.05
N TRP A 8 -43.18 -56.51 -37.83
CA TRP A 8 -43.44 -55.58 -36.72
C TRP A 8 -42.15 -54.79 -36.41
N LYS A 9 -42.04 -53.53 -36.87
CA LYS A 9 -40.95 -52.60 -36.43
C LYS A 9 -41.17 -51.13 -36.81
N ARG A 10 -42.34 -50.53 -36.50
CA ARG A 10 -42.64 -49.11 -36.81
C ARG A 10 -43.42 -48.33 -35.72
N ILE A 11 -43.06 -48.51 -34.44
CA ILE A 11 -43.55 -47.64 -33.34
C ILE A 11 -42.39 -47.09 -32.46
N GLY A 12 -41.20 -47.71 -32.51
CA GLY A 12 -40.05 -47.35 -31.66
C GLY A 12 -39.14 -46.22 -32.17
N LEU A 13 -39.68 -45.12 -32.74
CA LEU A 13 -38.86 -43.99 -33.23
C LEU A 13 -39.35 -42.58 -32.84
N GLY A 14 -40.38 -42.47 -31.99
CA GLY A 14 -40.82 -41.18 -31.43
C GLY A 14 -40.28 -40.88 -30.02
N ALA A 15 -40.01 -41.91 -29.21
CA ALA A 15 -39.62 -41.75 -27.81
C ALA A 15 -38.10 -41.58 -27.59
N VAL A 16 -37.26 -41.99 -28.54
CA VAL A 16 -35.80 -41.90 -28.40
C VAL A 16 -35.29 -40.48 -28.69
N THR A 17 -35.91 -39.77 -29.63
CA THR A 17 -35.56 -38.38 -29.98
C THR A 17 -35.93 -37.35 -28.90
N LEU A 18 -36.87 -37.68 -28.00
CA LEU A 18 -37.20 -36.85 -26.82
C LEU A 18 -36.29 -37.14 -25.61
N LEU A 19 -35.60 -38.28 -25.56
CA LEU A 19 -34.63 -38.56 -24.50
C LEU A 19 -33.24 -37.97 -24.82
N SER A 20 -32.85 -37.91 -26.09
CA SER A 20 -31.56 -37.33 -26.49
C SER A 20 -31.46 -35.81 -26.30
N THR A 21 -32.58 -35.07 -26.29
CA THR A 21 -32.58 -33.61 -26.01
C THR A 21 -32.48 -33.29 -24.52
N ALA A 22 -32.94 -34.18 -23.64
CA ALA A 22 -32.84 -34.00 -22.19
C ALA A 22 -31.38 -34.09 -21.68
N VAL A 23 -30.52 -34.89 -22.32
CA VAL A 23 -29.11 -35.06 -21.91
C VAL A 23 -28.26 -33.84 -22.32
N LEU A 24 -28.55 -33.16 -23.44
CA LEU A 24 -27.83 -31.94 -23.82
C LEU A 24 -28.18 -30.73 -22.94
N ALA A 25 -29.38 -30.68 -22.35
CA ALA A 25 -29.74 -29.61 -21.42
C ALA A 25 -28.87 -29.63 -20.13
N ALA A 26 -28.36 -30.79 -19.72
CA ALA A 26 -27.49 -30.92 -18.55
C ALA A 26 -26.07 -30.35 -18.77
N CYS A 27 -25.62 -30.21 -20.02
CA CYS A 27 -24.36 -29.51 -20.35
C CYS A 27 -24.59 -28.02 -20.67
N GLY A 28 -25.86 -27.59 -20.81
CA GLY A 28 -26.26 -26.18 -20.89
C GLY A 28 -26.35 -25.49 -19.53
N GLY A 29 -26.18 -26.25 -18.44
CA GLY A 29 -25.95 -25.72 -17.10
C GLY A 29 -24.65 -24.92 -17.09
N LYS A 30 -24.77 -23.60 -17.28
CA LYS A 30 -23.70 -22.64 -17.06
C LYS A 30 -23.41 -22.58 -15.56
N SER A 31 -22.72 -23.61 -15.06
CA SER A 31 -21.77 -23.43 -13.97
C SER A 31 -20.77 -22.39 -14.45
N SER A 32 -21.09 -21.13 -14.22
CA SER A 32 -20.08 -20.14 -13.91
C SER A 32 -19.35 -20.70 -12.69
N SER A 33 -18.29 -21.48 -12.95
CA SER A 33 -17.15 -21.53 -12.06
C SER A 33 -16.67 -20.10 -11.96
N THR A 34 -17.20 -19.38 -10.97
CA THR A 34 -16.69 -18.07 -10.57
C THR A 34 -15.27 -18.34 -10.11
N SER A 35 -14.31 -18.17 -11.01
CA SER A 35 -12.89 -18.16 -10.71
C SER A 35 -12.55 -16.84 -10.03
N SER A 36 -13.20 -16.58 -8.89
CA SER A 36 -12.83 -15.55 -7.92
C SER A 36 -11.73 -16.09 -7.03
N SER A 37 -10.62 -16.48 -7.65
CA SER A 37 -9.33 -16.40 -7.00
C SER A 37 -8.83 -14.99 -7.29
N ASP A 38 -9.17 -14.05 -6.41
CA ASP A 38 -8.50 -12.73 -6.32
C ASP A 38 -7.08 -12.95 -5.72
N GLU A 39 -6.34 -13.87 -6.34
CA GLU A 39 -5.06 -14.39 -5.91
C GLU A 39 -4.04 -14.08 -7.01
N ILE A 40 -3.00 -13.34 -6.64
CA ILE A 40 -1.87 -13.05 -7.51
C ILE A 40 -0.67 -13.90 -7.09
N ASN A 41 -0.20 -14.75 -8.00
CA ASN A 41 1.05 -15.48 -7.81
C ASN A 41 2.20 -14.60 -8.33
N TRP A 42 2.96 -14.01 -7.40
CA TRP A 42 4.04 -13.07 -7.69
C TRP A 42 5.41 -13.65 -7.30
N TYR A 43 6.47 -13.22 -7.98
CA TYR A 43 7.86 -13.62 -7.72
C TYR A 43 8.75 -12.41 -7.45
N THR A 44 9.56 -12.44 -6.40
CA THR A 44 10.67 -11.52 -6.18
C THR A 44 12.01 -12.25 -6.41
N PRO A 45 12.98 -11.66 -7.13
CA PRO A 45 14.27 -12.29 -7.40
C PRO A 45 15.25 -12.27 -6.23
N THR A 46 14.92 -11.56 -5.14
CA THR A 46 15.63 -11.63 -3.87
C THR A 46 14.64 -11.84 -2.73
N GLU A 47 15.18 -12.27 -1.58
CA GLU A 47 14.48 -12.26 -0.30
C GLU A 47 14.24 -10.81 0.18
N ILE A 48 13.33 -10.65 1.14
CA ILE A 48 13.11 -9.38 1.87
C ILE A 48 14.25 -9.22 2.88
N SER A 49 15.02 -8.15 2.77
CA SER A 49 16.14 -7.86 3.67
C SER A 49 15.67 -7.35 5.04
N THR A 50 14.64 -6.50 5.05
CA THR A 50 14.05 -5.93 6.26
C THR A 50 12.67 -5.33 5.98
N LEU A 51 11.78 -5.34 6.98
CA LEU A 51 10.53 -4.56 6.97
C LEU A 51 10.60 -3.34 7.91
N ASP A 52 11.78 -3.04 8.45
CA ASP A 52 12.02 -1.79 9.17
C ASP A 52 12.06 -0.62 8.18
N VAL A 53 10.98 0.17 8.16
CA VAL A 53 10.79 1.37 7.31
C VAL A 53 11.98 2.33 7.36
N SER A 54 12.58 2.54 8.53
CA SER A 54 13.71 3.47 8.66
C SER A 54 15.05 2.85 8.25
N LYS A 55 15.11 1.55 7.92
CA LYS A 55 16.34 0.84 7.52
C LYS A 55 16.27 0.15 6.16
N VAL A 56 15.13 0.10 5.51
CA VAL A 56 15.00 -0.52 4.19
C VAL A 56 15.81 0.23 3.13
N THR A 57 16.59 -0.51 2.34
CA THR A 57 17.41 0.06 1.26
C THR A 57 17.23 -0.60 -0.11
N ASP A 58 16.55 -1.77 -0.17
CA ASP A 58 16.30 -2.47 -1.43
C ASP A 58 14.86 -2.33 -1.93
N THR A 59 14.70 -2.50 -3.25
CA THR A 59 13.42 -2.35 -3.96
C THR A 59 12.36 -3.37 -3.54
N TYR A 60 12.72 -4.62 -3.25
CA TYR A 60 11.75 -5.70 -3.04
C TYR A 60 11.15 -5.67 -1.64
N SER A 61 11.97 -5.37 -0.64
CA SER A 61 11.52 -5.00 0.70
C SER A 61 10.65 -3.74 0.68
N SER A 62 11.03 -2.73 -0.12
CA SER A 62 10.23 -1.51 -0.30
C SER A 62 8.86 -1.79 -0.96
N ILE A 63 8.78 -2.73 -1.90
CA ILE A 63 7.51 -3.22 -2.48
C ILE A 63 6.66 -3.91 -1.40
N ALA A 64 7.25 -4.76 -0.56
CA ALA A 64 6.53 -5.41 0.54
C ALA A 64 5.96 -4.40 1.55
N ILE A 65 6.73 -3.35 1.90
CA ILE A 65 6.27 -2.23 2.73
C ILE A 65 5.15 -1.44 2.03
N GLY A 66 5.33 -1.09 0.75
CA GLY A 66 4.35 -0.30 -0.01
C GLY A 66 3.01 -1.03 -0.30
N ASN A 67 3.02 -2.36 -0.26
CA ASN A 67 1.83 -3.21 -0.38
C ASN A 67 1.14 -3.50 0.97
N SER A 68 1.85 -3.35 2.10
CA SER A 68 1.32 -3.63 3.44
C SER A 68 0.98 -2.37 4.26
N GLY A 69 1.53 -1.22 3.88
CA GLY A 69 1.23 0.09 4.47
C GLY A 69 0.75 1.12 3.43
N SER A 70 0.32 2.27 3.94
CA SER A 70 -0.03 3.48 3.17
C SER A 70 0.73 4.69 3.71
N ASN A 71 0.88 5.73 2.91
CA ASN A 71 1.57 6.98 3.29
C ASN A 71 0.64 8.19 3.11
N LEU A 72 1.09 9.42 3.36
CA LEU A 72 0.29 10.63 3.15
C LEU A 72 -0.18 10.74 1.70
N LEU A 73 0.73 10.49 0.75
CA LEU A 73 0.48 10.44 -0.68
C LEU A 73 0.90 9.07 -1.24
N ARG A 74 0.37 8.69 -2.40
CA ARG A 74 0.78 7.51 -3.18
C ARG A 74 0.91 7.89 -4.65
N ARG A 75 1.78 7.18 -5.40
CA ARG A 75 1.85 7.34 -6.86
C ARG A 75 0.76 6.49 -7.53
N ASN A 76 0.08 7.06 -8.52
CA ASN A 76 -0.81 6.30 -9.41
C ASN A 76 0.01 5.59 -10.53
N GLU A 77 -0.69 4.94 -11.45
CA GLU A 77 -0.10 4.23 -12.60
C GLU A 77 0.72 5.16 -13.53
N ASP A 78 0.34 6.44 -13.62
CA ASP A 78 1.07 7.48 -14.37
C ASP A 78 2.29 8.05 -13.60
N GLY A 79 2.53 7.61 -12.36
CA GLY A 79 3.59 8.11 -11.48
C GLY A 79 3.27 9.42 -10.74
N GLU A 80 2.08 9.98 -10.95
CA GLU A 80 1.60 11.21 -10.31
C GLU A 80 1.27 10.99 -8.83
N LEU A 81 1.59 11.98 -7.99
CA LEU A 81 1.23 11.96 -6.57
C LEU A 81 -0.28 12.21 -6.38
N LYS A 82 -0.95 11.30 -5.68
CA LYS A 82 -2.37 11.39 -5.28
C LYS A 82 -2.50 11.24 -3.75
N PRO A 83 -3.56 11.78 -3.12
CA PRO A 83 -3.80 11.59 -1.69
C PRO A 83 -4.09 10.13 -1.32
N ASP A 84 -3.42 9.62 -0.28
CA ASP A 84 -3.60 8.26 0.27
C ASP A 84 -4.16 8.36 1.70
N LEU A 85 -3.34 8.34 2.76
CA LEU A 85 -3.78 8.58 4.14
C LEU A 85 -4.12 10.06 4.42
N ALA A 86 -3.52 10.99 3.67
CA ALA A 86 -3.97 12.37 3.69
C ALA A 86 -5.22 12.53 2.81
N GLU A 87 -6.14 13.40 3.24
CA GLU A 87 -7.19 13.93 2.37
C GLU A 87 -6.60 14.95 1.38
N LYS A 88 -5.72 15.83 1.88
CA LYS A 88 -5.04 16.88 1.13
C LYS A 88 -3.69 17.23 1.75
N VAL A 89 -2.81 17.82 0.95
CA VAL A 89 -1.59 18.49 1.40
C VAL A 89 -1.62 19.93 0.90
N GLU A 90 -1.59 20.89 1.82
CA GLU A 90 -1.60 22.32 1.54
C GLU A 90 -0.18 22.88 1.68
N VAL A 91 0.22 23.79 0.79
CA VAL A 91 1.54 24.42 0.78
C VAL A 91 1.38 25.92 0.99
N SER A 92 2.18 26.52 1.87
CA SER A 92 2.21 27.97 2.10
C SER A 92 2.75 28.74 0.90
N GLU A 93 2.42 30.04 0.82
CA GLU A 93 2.82 30.93 -0.29
C GLU A 93 4.35 31.05 -0.47
N ASP A 94 5.10 30.88 0.61
CA ASP A 94 6.58 30.88 0.62
C ASP A 94 7.21 29.53 0.25
N GLY A 95 6.41 28.46 0.11
CA GLY A 95 6.88 27.10 -0.17
C GLY A 95 7.62 26.43 0.99
N LEU A 96 7.52 26.95 2.22
CA LEU A 96 8.26 26.45 3.40
C LEU A 96 7.43 25.57 4.33
N THR A 97 6.09 25.68 4.33
CA THR A 97 5.21 24.92 5.22
C THR A 97 4.29 24.02 4.41
N TYR A 98 4.31 22.72 4.72
CA TYR A 98 3.45 21.70 4.12
C TYR A 98 2.55 21.12 5.21
N THR A 99 1.23 21.22 5.02
CA THR A 99 0.23 20.74 5.98
C THR A 99 -0.56 19.59 5.36
N ALA A 100 -0.27 18.36 5.77
CA ALA A 100 -1.05 17.19 5.39
C ALA A 100 -2.19 16.99 6.39
N THR A 101 -3.44 17.04 5.92
CA THR A 101 -4.61 16.74 6.75
C THR A 101 -4.94 15.26 6.58
N LEU A 102 -4.89 14.48 7.67
CA LEU A 102 -5.24 13.06 7.65
C LEU A 102 -6.74 12.84 7.47
N ARG A 103 -7.11 11.73 6.82
CA ARG A 103 -8.49 11.24 6.80
C ARG A 103 -8.96 10.84 8.20
N ASP A 104 -10.27 10.88 8.42
CA ASP A 104 -10.87 10.43 9.67
C ASP A 104 -10.85 8.90 9.81
N GLY A 105 -10.76 8.42 11.05
CA GLY A 105 -10.95 7.00 11.38
C GLY A 105 -9.85 6.06 10.92
N LEU A 106 -8.64 6.57 10.63
CA LEU A 106 -7.49 5.74 10.25
C LEU A 106 -7.09 4.80 11.40
N LYS A 107 -6.87 3.52 11.05
CA LYS A 107 -6.52 2.45 11.98
C LYS A 107 -5.29 1.69 11.52
N TRP A 108 -4.48 1.26 12.48
CA TRP A 108 -3.51 0.19 12.30
C TRP A 108 -4.22 -1.18 12.19
N SER A 109 -3.52 -2.19 11.68
CA SER A 109 -4.05 -3.54 11.51
C SER A 109 -4.39 -4.26 12.83
N ASP A 110 -3.89 -3.78 13.97
CA ASP A 110 -4.26 -4.23 15.31
C ASP A 110 -5.51 -3.51 15.89
N GLY A 111 -6.09 -2.57 15.14
CA GLY A 111 -7.26 -1.78 15.54
C GLY A 111 -6.94 -0.51 16.35
N SER A 112 -5.67 -0.23 16.66
CA SER A 112 -5.26 1.03 17.28
C SER A 112 -5.38 2.21 16.30
N ASP A 113 -5.56 3.43 16.81
CA ASP A 113 -5.64 4.64 15.98
C ASP A 113 -4.30 4.94 15.31
N LEU A 114 -4.33 5.25 14.01
CA LEU A 114 -3.19 5.79 13.28
C LEU A 114 -3.31 7.32 13.29
N THR A 115 -2.32 7.99 13.86
CA THR A 115 -2.40 9.43 14.17
C THR A 115 -1.29 10.24 13.50
N ALA A 116 -1.38 11.57 13.57
CA ALA A 116 -0.32 12.46 13.11
C ALA A 116 1.01 12.22 13.84
N ASP A 117 0.97 11.77 15.11
CA ASP A 117 2.16 11.43 15.90
C ASP A 117 2.94 10.22 15.38
N ASP A 118 2.30 9.29 14.66
CA ASP A 118 2.99 8.16 14.03
C ASP A 118 3.85 8.60 12.83
N PHE A 119 3.43 9.66 12.13
CA PHE A 119 4.24 10.29 11.09
C PHE A 119 5.39 11.09 11.69
N VAL A 120 5.12 11.91 12.72
CA VAL A 120 6.18 12.59 13.49
C VAL A 120 7.23 11.58 13.95
N TYR A 121 6.80 10.45 14.53
CA TYR A 121 7.67 9.38 14.97
C TYR A 121 8.51 8.77 13.84
N THR A 122 7.93 8.44 12.68
CA THR A 122 8.72 7.95 11.52
C THR A 122 9.78 8.95 11.10
N TRP A 123 9.39 10.22 10.93
CA TRP A 123 10.29 11.26 10.44
C TRP A 123 11.40 11.59 11.45
N GLN A 124 11.12 11.52 12.75
CA GLN A 124 12.14 11.57 13.80
C GLN A 124 13.05 10.34 13.77
N ARG A 125 12.49 9.13 13.65
CA ARG A 125 13.24 7.87 13.71
C ARG A 125 14.19 7.68 12.53
N ILE A 126 13.85 8.16 11.33
CA ILE A 126 14.74 8.04 10.16
C ILE A 126 15.97 8.97 10.27
N VAL A 127 15.84 10.15 10.90
CA VAL A 127 16.97 11.07 11.12
C VAL A 127 17.74 10.83 12.42
N ASP A 128 17.16 10.08 13.37
CA ASP A 128 17.81 9.70 14.64
C ASP A 128 19.15 9.00 14.36
N PRO A 129 20.31 9.56 14.79
CA PRO A 129 21.62 8.93 14.60
C PRO A 129 21.70 7.52 15.19
N ALA A 130 20.92 7.22 16.24
CA ALA A 130 20.87 5.89 16.84
C ALA A 130 20.12 4.85 15.97
N THR A 131 19.31 5.28 15.01
CA THR A 131 18.71 4.38 14.01
C THR A 131 19.74 3.96 12.96
N ALA A 132 20.69 4.85 12.63
CA ALA A 132 21.67 4.67 11.56
C ALA A 132 21.01 4.34 10.20
N SER A 133 20.02 5.15 9.80
CA SER A 133 19.37 5.02 8.50
C SER A 133 20.29 5.46 7.37
N GLU A 134 20.50 4.59 6.37
CA GLU A 134 21.19 4.94 5.13
C GLU A 134 20.42 6.00 4.30
N TYR A 135 19.11 6.16 4.55
CA TYR A 135 18.23 7.12 3.86
C TYR A 135 17.95 8.41 4.65
N ALA A 136 18.58 8.61 5.82
CA ALA A 136 18.41 9.82 6.64
C ALA A 136 18.62 11.12 5.84
N TYR A 137 19.61 11.12 4.93
CA TYR A 137 19.99 12.26 4.10
C TYR A 137 18.85 12.81 3.23
N LEU A 138 17.82 12.01 2.91
CA LEU A 138 16.67 12.50 2.15
C LEU A 138 15.95 13.64 2.87
N ALA A 139 15.89 13.63 4.21
CA ALA A 139 15.25 14.70 4.97
C ALA A 139 16.05 16.01 4.89
N SER A 140 17.39 15.94 4.93
CA SER A 140 18.25 17.13 4.76
C SER A 140 18.27 17.63 3.31
N ASP A 141 18.31 16.74 2.33
CA ASP A 141 18.30 17.08 0.90
C ASP A 141 16.93 17.63 0.46
N ALA A 142 15.85 17.25 1.15
CA ALA A 142 14.53 17.87 0.99
C ALA A 142 14.36 19.15 1.82
N HIS A 143 15.43 19.64 2.47
CA HIS A 143 15.47 20.86 3.28
C HIS A 143 14.54 20.87 4.50
N VAL A 144 14.18 19.71 5.09
CA VAL A 144 13.40 19.69 6.33
C VAL A 144 14.19 20.41 7.42
N LEU A 145 13.53 21.35 8.11
CA LEU A 145 14.17 22.21 9.10
C LEU A 145 14.87 21.37 10.17
N ASN A 146 16.11 21.75 10.50
CA ASN A 146 16.99 21.07 11.45
C ASN A 146 17.42 19.63 11.10
N ALA A 147 17.07 19.08 9.92
CA ALA A 147 17.35 17.67 9.61
C ALA A 147 18.86 17.35 9.62
N ALA A 148 19.71 18.21 9.04
CA ALA A 148 21.16 18.00 9.03
C ALA A 148 21.77 18.08 10.45
N GLU A 149 21.27 18.98 11.29
CA GLU A 149 21.67 19.14 12.68
C GLU A 149 21.26 17.93 13.54
N VAL A 150 20.08 17.34 13.30
CA VAL A 150 19.63 16.12 13.96
C VAL A 150 20.44 14.90 13.51
N ILE A 151 20.67 14.74 12.20
CA ILE A 151 21.49 13.65 11.62
C ILE A 151 22.94 13.68 12.14
N SER A 152 23.48 14.88 12.37
CA SER A 152 24.82 15.06 12.96
C SER A 152 24.84 14.96 14.50
N GLY A 153 23.69 14.77 15.15
CA GLY A 153 23.57 14.71 16.62
C GLY A 153 23.81 16.05 17.32
N THR A 154 23.74 17.17 16.61
CA THR A 154 23.90 18.52 17.17
C THR A 154 22.59 19.14 17.65
N LYS A 155 21.45 18.56 17.28
CA LYS A 155 20.10 18.88 17.78
C LYS A 155 19.33 17.62 18.17
N SER A 156 18.31 17.78 19.02
CA SER A 156 17.39 16.68 19.36
C SER A 156 16.46 16.34 18.19
N VAL A 157 16.04 15.08 18.07
CA VAL A 157 14.98 14.66 17.13
C VAL A 157 13.67 15.44 17.34
N ASP A 158 13.41 15.95 18.54
CA ASP A 158 12.26 16.80 18.86
C ASP A 158 12.35 18.22 18.28
N GLU A 159 13.51 18.62 17.77
CA GLU A 159 13.70 19.89 17.04
C GLU A 159 13.50 19.73 15.52
N LEU A 160 13.28 18.52 15.01
CA LEU A 160 13.04 18.30 13.58
C LEU A 160 11.82 19.10 13.09
N GLY A 161 11.87 19.58 11.85
CA GLY A 161 10.81 20.33 11.15
C GLY A 161 9.55 19.53 10.81
N VAL A 162 9.04 18.71 11.75
CA VAL A 162 7.79 17.94 11.64
C VAL A 162 7.06 17.96 12.98
N LYS A 163 5.76 18.21 12.97
CA LYS A 163 4.91 18.19 14.17
C LYS A 163 3.49 17.73 13.87
N ALA A 164 2.82 17.23 14.90
CA ALA A 164 1.39 16.96 14.89
C ALA A 164 0.60 18.17 15.40
N ASP A 165 -0.57 18.43 14.81
CA ASP A 165 -1.58 19.36 15.32
C ASP A 165 -2.97 18.77 15.05
N GLY A 166 -3.53 18.07 16.04
CA GLY A 166 -4.75 17.27 15.88
C GLY A 166 -4.57 16.19 14.81
N ASN A 167 -5.39 16.23 13.77
CA ASN A 167 -5.30 15.31 12.62
C ASN A 167 -4.34 15.79 11.51
N LYS A 168 -3.51 16.80 11.77
CA LYS A 168 -2.58 17.36 10.77
C LYS A 168 -1.14 16.99 11.07
N VAL A 169 -0.41 16.60 10.02
CA VAL A 169 1.06 16.55 10.02
C VAL A 169 1.56 17.81 9.35
N ILE A 170 2.29 18.64 10.09
CA ILE A 170 2.83 19.91 9.62
C ILE A 170 4.34 19.78 9.50
N PHE A 171 4.85 20.00 8.29
CA PHE A 171 6.27 20.04 8.00
C PHE A 171 6.73 21.48 7.76
N THR A 172 7.94 21.80 8.19
CA THR A 172 8.59 23.09 7.96
C THR A 172 9.95 22.85 7.33
N LEU A 173 10.22 23.56 6.23
CA LEU A 173 11.49 23.52 5.50
C LEU A 173 12.34 24.76 5.80
N SER A 174 13.66 24.63 5.70
CA SER A 174 14.61 25.75 5.81
C SER A 174 14.70 26.56 4.52
N SER A 175 14.35 25.97 3.37
CA SER A 175 14.21 26.64 2.07
C SER A 175 13.32 25.80 1.14
N PRO A 176 12.74 26.37 0.06
CA PRO A 176 11.81 25.65 -0.81
C PRO A 176 12.45 24.42 -1.45
N SER A 177 11.68 23.34 -1.58
CA SER A 177 12.17 22.02 -2.03
C SER A 177 11.18 21.36 -3.00
N PRO A 178 11.43 21.39 -4.32
CA PRO A 178 10.55 20.76 -5.31
C PRO A 178 10.33 19.26 -5.07
N GLN A 179 11.33 18.58 -4.50
CA GLN A 179 11.33 17.15 -4.23
C GLN A 179 10.52 16.76 -2.98
N PHE A 180 10.27 17.68 -2.04
CA PHE A 180 9.68 17.35 -0.72
C PHE A 180 8.36 16.55 -0.83
N MET A 181 7.47 16.94 -1.73
CA MET A 181 6.20 16.22 -1.96
C MET A 181 6.38 14.74 -2.34
N SER A 182 7.51 14.37 -2.97
CA SER A 182 7.78 12.97 -3.31
C SER A 182 8.10 12.12 -2.08
N LEU A 183 8.73 12.69 -1.05
CA LEU A 183 9.04 11.97 0.19
C LEU A 183 7.76 11.54 0.92
N LEU A 184 6.69 12.33 0.81
CA LEU A 184 5.35 12.02 1.37
C LEU A 184 4.70 10.77 0.73
N SER A 185 5.33 10.17 -0.28
CA SER A 185 4.93 8.91 -0.93
C SER A 185 6.01 7.81 -0.89
N PHE A 186 7.17 8.10 -0.30
CA PHE A 186 8.34 7.22 -0.38
C PHE A 186 8.34 6.20 0.77
N ALA A 187 8.83 4.98 0.50
CA ALA A 187 8.68 3.84 1.41
C ALA A 187 9.27 4.11 2.81
N ASN A 188 10.43 4.76 2.89
CA ASN A 188 11.10 5.08 4.15
C ASN A 188 10.38 6.11 5.04
N PHE A 189 9.33 6.77 4.53
CA PHE A 189 8.54 7.77 5.25
C PHE A 189 7.09 7.31 5.52
N VAL A 190 6.78 6.03 5.29
CA VAL A 190 5.53 5.38 5.75
C VAL A 190 5.45 5.50 7.28
N PRO A 191 4.27 5.81 7.86
CA PRO A 191 4.13 5.93 9.31
C PRO A 191 4.53 4.62 10.01
N GLN A 192 4.96 4.73 11.26
CA GLN A 192 5.31 3.59 12.11
C GLN A 192 4.54 3.74 13.41
N ASN A 193 3.84 2.68 13.84
CA ASN A 193 3.08 2.71 15.09
C ASN A 193 4.02 2.96 16.28
N LYS A 194 3.97 4.17 16.82
CA LYS A 194 4.85 4.63 17.91
C LYS A 194 4.74 3.76 19.16
N SER A 195 3.54 3.25 19.44
CA SER A 195 3.24 2.39 20.59
C SER A 195 3.71 0.94 20.44
N PHE A 196 3.96 0.49 19.21
CA PHE A 196 4.57 -0.82 18.91
C PHE A 196 6.09 -0.70 18.93
N CYS A 197 6.66 0.19 18.11
CA CYS A 197 8.10 0.37 17.97
C CYS A 197 8.79 0.90 19.25
N GLY A 198 8.07 1.66 20.09
CA GLY A 198 8.58 2.11 21.39
C GLY A 198 8.75 1.01 22.43
N LYS A 199 8.21 -0.20 22.23
CA LYS A 199 8.32 -1.35 23.15
C LYS A 199 9.47 -2.29 22.82
N SER A 200 10.16 -2.10 21.69
CA SER A 200 11.22 -2.98 21.19
C SER A 200 12.63 -2.35 21.26
N ARG A 201 12.82 -1.34 22.11
CA ARG A 201 14.13 -0.79 22.51
C ARG A 201 14.53 -1.32 23.88
#